data_AF-A0A2T5EXD5-F1
#
_entry.id   AF-A0A2T5EXD5-F1
#
_cell.length_a   1.000
_cell.length_b   1.000
_cell.length_c   1.000
_cell.angle_alpha   90.00
_cell.angle_beta   90.00
_cell.angle_gamma   90.00
#
_symmetry.space_group_name_H-M   'P 1'
#
loop_
_entity.id
_entity.type
_entity.pdbx_description
1 polymer ?
#
loop_
_entity_poly.entity_id
_entity_poly.type
_entity_poly.pdbx_seq_one_letter_code
_entity_poly.pdbx_strand_id
1 'polypeptide(L)'
;MIASCIPNTEIVATRFHQPMIMTSISFPKQYDLSTRALFTKAGKPTVLYSSDTEIYRKLDGMLPQAQAWLLDITAKAMTYLGDVNPISNHRASDFNTFLAAFEKALGINDQSVQQYVNTAQEEALNQQVVEHDELLASVVSVVKQHGCFAGGPSEVHRMLMNSILGSMRRLPRNWPQNASSLTNRLNRIKDSLEKHGVEVISGGPRGTHGRKLTLRKIEAVEVVAPMLSPEPMVEEALIADLEQEELVVEDLSETAEPMVEMESSSLDLDLSDVEYEGIRYLNPADEAELDELMLEDIELNTAPAYREMTQAESDAALSDFLG
;
A
#
# COMPACT_ATOMS: atom_id res chain seq x y z
N MET A 1 16.05 8.26 7.76
CA MET A 1 17.19 7.32 7.78
C MET A 1 16.61 5.97 7.45
N ILE A 2 16.81 5.50 6.21
CA ILE A 2 16.30 4.22 5.74
C ILE A 2 17.51 3.43 5.25
N ALA A 3 17.72 2.25 5.84
CA ALA A 3 18.83 1.37 5.52
C ALA A 3 18.43 0.43 4.37
N SER A 4 19.12 0.54 3.24
CA SER A 4 19.08 -0.48 2.20
C SER A 4 20.09 -1.57 2.56
N CYS A 5 19.64 -2.83 2.66
CA CYS A 5 20.50 -3.97 2.99
C CYS A 5 20.94 -4.68 1.71
N ILE A 6 22.19 -4.46 1.30
CA ILE A 6 22.92 -5.31 0.35
C ILE A 6 23.61 -6.42 1.18
N PRO A 7 23.67 -7.69 0.74
CA PRO A 7 24.20 -8.77 1.55
C PRO A 7 25.73 -8.76 1.54
N ASN A 8 26.34 -7.85 2.28
CA ASN A 8 27.63 -8.04 2.93
C ASN A 8 27.74 -7.02 4.06
N THR A 9 28.37 -7.39 5.17
CA THR A 9 28.30 -6.78 6.52
C THR A 9 28.87 -5.35 6.66
N GLU A 10 28.45 -4.42 5.83
CA GLU A 10 28.69 -2.98 6.00
C GLU A 10 27.36 -2.24 5.94
N ILE A 11 26.96 -1.65 7.08
CA ILE A 11 25.79 -0.77 7.14
C ILE A 11 26.20 0.55 6.49
N VAL A 12 25.82 0.73 5.23
CA VAL A 12 25.97 2.03 4.55
C VAL A 12 24.79 2.92 4.95
N ALA A 13 25.07 3.91 5.80
CA ALA A 13 24.07 4.89 6.21
C ALA A 13 24.00 6.03 5.17
N THR A 14 23.08 5.92 4.22
CA THR A 14 22.82 6.99 3.26
C THR A 14 21.82 7.99 3.83
N ARG A 15 22.17 9.28 3.84
CA ARG A 15 21.23 10.36 4.14
C ARG A 15 20.50 10.73 2.85
N PHE A 16 19.19 10.52 2.85
CA PHE A 16 18.33 11.01 1.79
C PHE A 16 17.75 12.36 2.21
N HIS A 17 17.90 13.37 1.36
CA HIS A 17 17.24 14.67 1.50
C HIS A 17 15.89 14.74 0.76
N GLN A 18 15.51 13.65 0.09
CA GLN A 18 14.31 13.56 -0.73
C GLN A 18 13.41 12.42 -0.23
N PRO A 19 12.08 12.57 -0.35
CA PRO A 19 11.17 11.46 -0.16
C PRO A 19 11.47 10.40 -1.23
N MET A 20 11.47 9.13 -0.80
CA MET A 20 11.69 7.99 -1.69
C MET A 20 10.38 7.21 -1.78
N ILE A 21 9.89 7.02 -3.01
CA ILE A 21 8.74 6.16 -3.30
C ILE A 21 9.31 4.80 -3.69
N MET A 22 8.88 3.76 -2.99
CA MET A 22 9.26 2.38 -3.27
C MET A 22 8.00 1.59 -3.57
N THR A 23 8.00 0.87 -4.70
CA THR A 23 7.00 -0.17 -4.95
C THR A 23 7.46 -1.45 -4.26
N SER A 24 6.55 -2.10 -3.54
CA SER A 24 6.87 -3.34 -2.83
C SER A 24 5.75 -4.35 -2.96
N ILE A 25 6.12 -5.60 -3.25
CA ILE A 25 5.19 -6.74 -3.23
C ILE A 25 5.01 -7.28 -1.81
N SER A 26 6.01 -7.08 -0.95
CA SER A 26 6.03 -7.51 0.46
C SER A 26 6.56 -6.40 1.36
N PHE A 27 6.19 -6.42 2.63
CA PHE A 27 6.63 -5.42 3.59
C PHE A 27 8.11 -5.58 3.92
N PRO A 28 8.85 -4.47 4.12
CA PRO A 28 10.26 -4.54 4.49
C PRO A 28 10.45 -5.22 5.86
N LYS A 29 11.55 -5.95 6.04
CA LYS A 29 11.88 -6.62 7.31
C LYS A 29 12.26 -5.63 8.41
N GLN A 30 12.83 -4.50 8.02
CA GLN A 30 13.38 -3.50 8.92
C GLN A 30 12.26 -2.72 9.60
N TYR A 31 12.05 -2.99 10.89
CA TYR A 31 11.05 -2.28 11.70
C TYR A 31 11.24 -0.76 11.70
N ASP A 32 12.50 -0.28 11.64
CA ASP A 32 12.79 1.16 11.58
C ASP A 32 12.24 1.82 10.30
N LEU A 33 12.31 1.12 9.17
CA LEU A 33 11.77 1.59 7.90
C LEU A 33 10.24 1.64 7.96
N SER A 34 9.60 0.55 8.38
CA SER A 34 8.14 0.45 8.40
C SER A 34 7.49 1.45 9.36
N THR A 35 8.13 1.77 10.48
CA THR A 35 7.62 2.79 11.42
C THR A 35 7.79 4.23 10.93
N ARG A 36 8.50 4.44 9.82
CA ARG A 36 8.72 5.75 9.19
C ARG A 36 8.15 5.85 7.78
N ALA A 37 7.66 4.76 7.23
CA ALA A 37 7.06 4.71 5.90
C ALA A 37 5.56 5.02 5.97
N LEU A 38 5.07 5.68 4.93
CA LEU A 38 3.65 5.75 4.64
C LEU A 38 3.32 4.62 3.66
N PHE A 39 2.33 3.80 3.99
CA PHE A 39 1.90 2.70 3.13
C PHE A 39 0.63 3.10 2.38
N THR A 40 0.74 3.20 1.07
CA THR A 40 -0.39 3.49 0.19
C THR A 40 -0.65 2.28 -0.70
N LYS A 41 -1.93 1.92 -0.85
CA LYS A 41 -2.36 0.89 -1.79
C LYS A 41 -2.79 1.60 -3.06
N ALA A 42 -2.14 1.31 -4.19
CA ALA A 42 -2.62 1.75 -5.48
C ALA A 42 -3.93 1.01 -5.80
N GLY A 43 -4.99 1.78 -6.07
CA GLY A 43 -6.25 1.22 -6.54
C GLY A 43 -6.11 0.58 -7.92
N LYS A 44 -7.03 -0.31 -8.27
CA LYS A 44 -7.14 -0.75 -9.67
C LYS A 44 -7.59 0.46 -10.52
N PRO A 45 -6.96 0.70 -11.68
CA PRO A 45 -7.43 1.73 -12.60
C PRO A 45 -8.90 1.49 -12.94
N THR A 46 -9.73 2.53 -12.79
CA THR A 46 -11.14 2.53 -13.19
C THR A 46 -11.30 2.88 -14.66
N VAL A 47 -10.38 3.67 -15.19
CA VAL A 47 -10.33 4.09 -16.59
C VAL A 47 -9.34 3.21 -17.34
N LEU A 48 -9.79 2.68 -18.47
CA LEU A 48 -8.93 2.01 -19.43
C LEU A 48 -8.39 3.05 -20.41
N TYR A 49 -7.09 3.08 -20.59
CA TYR A 49 -6.42 3.92 -21.57
C TYR A 49 -6.03 3.10 -22.79
N SER A 50 -5.97 3.73 -23.96
CA SER A 50 -5.68 3.04 -25.22
C SER A 50 -4.19 2.72 -25.36
N SER A 51 -3.31 3.47 -24.69
CA SER A 51 -1.87 3.25 -24.64
C SER A 51 -1.21 3.93 -23.44
N ASP A 52 -0.01 3.49 -23.07
CA ASP A 52 0.82 4.15 -22.05
C ASP A 52 1.13 5.60 -22.42
N THR A 53 1.32 5.90 -23.71
CA THR A 53 1.57 7.26 -24.20
C THR A 53 0.41 8.20 -23.89
N GLU A 54 -0.83 7.72 -23.98
CA GLU A 54 -2.01 8.49 -23.60
C GLU A 54 -2.02 8.82 -22.10
N ILE A 55 -1.62 7.86 -21.26
CA ILE A 55 -1.50 8.03 -19.81
C ILE A 55 -0.48 9.11 -19.50
N TYR A 56 0.73 9.01 -20.06
CA TYR A 56 1.80 9.99 -19.81
C TYR A 56 1.43 11.38 -20.29
N ARG A 57 0.83 11.51 -21.48
CA ARG A 57 0.36 12.82 -21.98
C ARG A 57 -0.65 13.47 -21.05
N LYS A 58 -1.62 12.69 -20.54
CA LYS A 58 -2.61 13.19 -19.56
C LYS A 58 -1.95 13.57 -18.24
N LEU A 59 -1.00 12.77 -17.76
CA LEU A 59 -0.24 13.05 -16.55
C LEU A 59 0.57 14.35 -16.69
N ASP A 60 1.29 14.53 -17.79
CA ASP A 60 2.08 15.73 -18.06
C ASP A 60 1.22 16.99 -18.11
N GLY A 61 0.00 16.90 -18.65
CA GLY A 61 -0.96 18.01 -18.63
C GLY A 61 -1.45 18.38 -17.23
N MET A 62 -1.58 17.41 -16.33
CA MET A 62 -2.05 17.63 -14.94
C MET A 62 -0.92 18.03 -13.97
N LEU A 63 0.33 17.65 -14.28
CA LEU A 63 1.46 17.77 -13.37
C LEU A 63 1.69 19.21 -12.86
N PRO A 64 1.64 20.28 -13.69
CA PRO A 64 1.88 21.64 -13.21
C PRO A 64 0.84 22.09 -12.18
N GLN A 65 -0.43 21.77 -12.42
CA GLN A 65 -1.53 22.13 -11.50
C GLN A 65 -1.43 21.35 -10.20
N ALA A 66 -1.17 20.04 -10.28
CA ALA A 66 -0.98 19.21 -9.11
C ALA A 66 0.20 19.69 -8.26
N GLN A 67 1.32 20.07 -8.90
CA GLN A 67 2.49 20.59 -8.22
C GLN A 67 2.23 21.95 -7.56
N ALA A 68 1.57 22.88 -8.26
CA ALA A 68 1.19 24.17 -7.70
C ALA A 68 0.29 23.99 -6.46
N TRP A 69 -0.75 23.15 -6.58
CA TRP A 69 -1.64 22.85 -5.46
C TRP A 69 -0.91 22.24 -4.27
N LEU A 70 0.01 21.27 -4.50
CA LEU A 70 0.81 20.66 -3.44
C LEU A 70 1.71 21.68 -2.72
N LEU A 71 2.32 22.61 -3.47
CA LEU A 71 3.17 23.65 -2.88
C LEU A 71 2.33 24.66 -2.07
N ASP A 72 1.20 25.10 -2.61
CA ASP A 72 0.30 26.06 -1.97
C ASP A 72 -0.28 25.49 -0.68
N ILE A 73 -0.79 24.24 -0.72
CA ILE A 73 -1.38 23.61 0.46
C ILE A 73 -0.31 23.34 1.52
N THR A 74 0.90 22.97 1.10
CA THR A 74 2.03 22.79 2.03
C THR A 74 2.39 24.12 2.68
N ALA A 75 2.55 25.20 1.91
CA ALA A 75 2.83 26.53 2.44
C ALA A 75 1.76 26.97 3.45
N LYS A 76 0.47 26.77 3.12
CA LYS A 76 -0.66 27.04 4.01
C LYS A 76 -0.60 26.19 5.29
N ALA A 77 -0.35 24.88 5.17
CA ALA A 77 -0.21 23.98 6.32
C ALA A 77 0.92 24.41 7.25
N MET A 78 2.07 24.83 6.70
CA MET A 78 3.21 25.30 7.51
C MET A 78 2.86 26.46 8.43
N THR A 79 1.89 27.32 8.05
CA THR A 79 1.43 28.43 8.91
C THR A 79 0.70 27.96 10.17
N TYR A 80 0.21 26.72 10.21
CA TYR A 80 -0.56 26.16 11.32
C TYR A 80 0.23 25.25 12.25
N LEU A 81 1.50 24.95 11.99
CA LEU A 81 2.28 23.97 12.76
C LEU A 81 2.35 24.25 14.27
N GLY A 82 2.26 25.52 14.69
CA GLY A 82 2.24 25.91 16.11
C GLY A 82 0.87 25.80 16.80
N ASP A 83 -0.22 25.64 16.02
CA ASP A 83 -1.60 25.79 16.49
C ASP A 83 -2.43 24.50 16.27
N VAL A 84 -1.78 23.35 16.15
CA VAL A 84 -2.42 22.06 15.93
C VAL A 84 -1.89 21.00 16.89
N ASN A 85 -2.73 20.02 17.18
CA ASN A 85 -2.39 18.87 18.01
C ASN A 85 -2.66 17.58 17.22
N PRO A 86 -1.64 16.74 16.98
CA PRO A 86 -1.85 15.45 16.33
C PRO A 86 -2.56 14.46 17.25
N ILE A 87 -3.31 13.53 16.67
CA ILE A 87 -4.03 12.50 17.43
C ILE A 87 -3.14 11.34 17.89
N SER A 88 -2.00 11.13 17.22
CA SER A 88 -1.09 10.02 17.51
C SER A 88 0.33 10.50 17.78
N ASN A 89 0.90 9.98 18.86
CA ASN A 89 2.30 10.17 19.24
C ASN A 89 3.20 9.10 18.61
N HIS A 90 2.97 8.79 17.33
CA HIS A 90 3.80 7.83 16.61
C HIS A 90 5.24 8.37 16.46
N ARG A 91 6.19 7.47 16.17
CA ARG A 91 7.60 7.78 15.90
C ARG A 91 7.84 8.79 14.78
N ALA A 92 6.83 9.06 13.96
CA ALA A 92 6.83 10.09 12.93
C ALA A 92 6.07 11.34 13.42
N SER A 93 6.35 11.80 14.64
CA SER A 93 5.62 12.89 15.31
C SER A 93 5.53 14.15 14.46
N ASP A 94 6.63 14.53 13.82
CA ASP A 94 6.70 15.74 13.00
C ASP A 94 5.78 15.65 11.78
N PHE A 95 5.68 14.45 11.20
CA PHE A 95 4.76 14.17 10.10
C PHE A 95 3.30 14.18 10.58
N ASN A 96 3.00 13.65 11.76
CA ASN A 96 1.65 13.71 12.34
C ASN A 96 1.24 15.15 12.64
N THR A 97 2.16 15.97 13.15
CA THR A 97 1.92 17.41 13.36
C THR A 97 1.66 18.10 12.02
N PHE A 98 2.43 17.77 10.97
CA PHE A 98 2.17 18.26 9.63
C PHE A 98 0.79 17.83 9.10
N LEU A 99 0.38 16.57 9.31
CA LEU A 99 -0.95 16.09 8.90
C LEU A 99 -2.08 16.87 9.59
N ALA A 100 -1.94 17.14 10.90
CA ALA A 100 -2.91 17.96 11.61
C ALA A 100 -2.98 19.40 11.05
N ALA A 101 -1.83 19.96 10.69
CA ALA A 101 -1.74 21.28 10.05
C ALA A 101 -2.33 21.27 8.63
N PHE A 102 -2.13 20.19 7.88
CA PHE A 102 -2.67 19.97 6.55
C PHE A 102 -4.19 19.87 6.55
N GLU A 103 -4.78 19.10 7.48
CA GLU A 103 -6.24 19.05 7.65
C GLU A 103 -6.82 20.43 7.93
N LYS A 104 -6.22 21.18 8.85
CA LYS A 104 -6.63 22.56 9.16
C LYS A 104 -6.51 23.48 7.94
N ALA A 105 -5.47 23.31 7.12
CA ALA A 105 -5.30 24.07 5.88
C ALA A 105 -6.40 23.77 4.83
N LEU A 106 -6.89 22.53 4.80
CA LEU A 106 -8.02 22.11 3.96
C LEU A 106 -9.40 22.40 4.58
N GLY A 107 -9.46 22.82 5.85
CA GLY A 107 -10.72 23.01 6.57
C GLY A 107 -11.35 21.70 7.06
N ILE A 108 -10.60 20.61 7.09
CA ILE A 108 -10.99 19.31 7.63
C ILE A 108 -10.85 19.36 9.15
N ASN A 109 -11.94 19.20 9.89
CA ASN A 109 -11.96 19.35 11.35
C ASN A 109 -12.18 18.03 12.11
N ASP A 110 -12.48 16.94 11.40
CA ASP A 110 -12.85 15.64 11.97
C ASP A 110 -11.66 14.68 12.16
N GLN A 111 -10.45 15.11 11.80
CA GLN A 111 -9.22 14.32 11.88
C GLN A 111 -9.22 13.07 10.99
N SER A 112 -10.05 13.05 9.94
CA SER A 112 -10.24 11.90 9.06
C SER A 112 -8.96 11.48 8.32
N VAL A 113 -8.12 12.41 7.89
CA VAL A 113 -6.85 12.13 7.20
C VAL A 113 -5.86 11.51 8.18
N GLN A 114 -5.73 12.08 9.39
CA GLN A 114 -4.89 11.51 10.44
C GLN A 114 -5.33 10.10 10.83
N GLN A 115 -6.64 9.87 10.99
CA GLN A 115 -7.19 8.55 11.31
C GLN A 115 -6.90 7.54 10.20
N TYR A 116 -7.10 7.92 8.94
CA TYR A 116 -6.80 7.08 7.80
C TYR A 116 -5.32 6.68 7.76
N VAL A 117 -4.41 7.64 7.89
CA VAL A 117 -2.96 7.38 7.87
C VAL A 117 -2.53 6.49 9.02
N ASN A 118 -3.01 6.76 10.24
CA ASN A 118 -2.69 5.93 11.41
C ASN A 118 -3.20 4.49 11.24
N THR A 119 -4.43 4.32 10.75
CA THR A 119 -5.02 3.00 10.49
C THR A 119 -4.22 2.25 9.44
N ALA A 120 -3.88 2.89 8.32
CA ALA A 120 -3.07 2.28 7.27
C ALA A 120 -1.67 1.89 7.77
N GLN A 121 -1.06 2.71 8.62
CA GLN A 121 0.25 2.40 9.23
C GLN A 121 0.16 1.22 10.21
N GLU A 122 -0.86 1.19 11.07
CA GLU A 122 -1.08 0.08 12.00
C GLU A 122 -1.34 -1.23 11.23
N GLU A 123 -2.19 -1.21 10.20
CA GLU A 123 -2.42 -2.35 9.32
C GLU A 123 -1.11 -2.85 8.70
N ALA A 124 -0.28 -1.94 8.18
CA ALA A 124 0.99 -2.29 7.56
C ALA A 124 1.99 -2.90 8.55
N LEU A 125 2.12 -2.32 9.75
CA LEU A 125 3.00 -2.86 10.80
C LEU A 125 2.51 -4.24 11.26
N ASN A 126 1.21 -4.41 11.44
CA ASN A 126 0.61 -5.69 11.79
C ASN A 126 0.86 -6.73 10.68
N GLN A 127 0.68 -6.35 9.41
CA GLN A 127 0.90 -7.25 8.28
C GLN A 127 2.38 -7.63 8.12
N GLN A 128 3.30 -6.69 8.35
CA GLN A 128 4.74 -6.94 8.36
C GLN A 128 5.12 -8.00 9.41
N VAL A 129 4.57 -7.88 10.63
CA VAL A 129 4.88 -8.84 11.72
C VAL A 129 4.42 -10.25 11.32
N VAL A 130 3.25 -10.38 10.67
CA VAL A 130 2.77 -11.65 10.13
C VAL A 130 3.67 -12.16 9.01
N GLU A 131 4.06 -11.31 8.07
CA GLU A 131 4.90 -11.72 6.93
C GLU A 131 6.26 -12.27 7.35
N HIS A 132 6.86 -11.69 8.40
CA HIS A 132 8.22 -12.06 8.83
C HIS A 132 8.28 -13.01 10.01
N ASP A 133 7.17 -13.25 10.73
CA ASP A 133 7.04 -14.33 11.70
C ASP A 133 6.14 -15.45 11.17
N GLU A 134 6.76 -16.40 10.47
CA GLU A 134 6.07 -17.58 9.92
C GLU A 134 5.29 -18.37 11.00
N LEU A 135 5.77 -18.40 12.25
CA LEU A 135 5.07 -19.09 13.34
C LEU A 135 3.78 -18.35 13.69
N LEU A 136 3.85 -17.04 13.87
CA LEU A 136 2.69 -16.21 14.14
C LEU A 136 1.65 -16.36 13.03
N ALA A 137 2.07 -16.20 11.77
CA ALA A 137 1.19 -16.32 10.61
C ALA A 137 0.48 -17.67 10.54
N SER A 138 1.23 -18.76 10.71
CA SER A 138 0.67 -20.10 10.69
C SER A 138 -0.33 -20.33 11.82
N VAL A 139 -0.01 -19.89 13.05
CA VAL A 139 -0.89 -20.04 14.21
C VAL A 139 -2.17 -19.21 14.03
N VAL A 140 -2.06 -17.94 13.62
CA VAL A 140 -3.24 -17.08 13.39
C VAL A 140 -4.17 -17.69 12.34
N SER A 141 -3.61 -18.18 11.23
CA SER A 141 -4.38 -18.81 10.16
C SER A 141 -5.16 -20.03 10.63
N VAL A 142 -4.49 -20.99 11.30
CA VAL A 142 -5.17 -22.22 11.75
C VAL A 142 -6.14 -21.97 12.91
N VAL A 143 -5.86 -21.04 13.81
CA VAL A 143 -6.79 -20.69 14.91
C VAL A 143 -8.03 -19.99 14.36
N LYS A 144 -7.90 -19.10 13.37
CA LYS A 144 -9.07 -18.48 12.72
C LYS A 144 -9.91 -19.50 11.96
N GLN A 145 -9.29 -20.52 11.37
CA GLN A 145 -9.97 -21.58 10.63
C GLN A 145 -10.69 -22.60 11.54
N HIS A 146 -10.04 -23.04 12.62
CA HIS A 146 -10.54 -24.12 13.49
C HIS A 146 -11.19 -23.62 14.78
N GLY A 147 -11.10 -22.33 15.08
CA GLY A 147 -11.77 -21.66 16.21
C GLY A 147 -11.05 -21.79 17.55
N CYS A 148 -10.74 -23.01 18.00
CA CYS A 148 -10.15 -23.26 19.32
C CYS A 148 -9.24 -24.49 19.36
N PHE A 149 -8.11 -24.35 20.04
CA PHE A 149 -7.19 -25.42 20.39
C PHE A 149 -7.01 -25.44 21.91
N ALA A 150 -7.41 -26.52 22.58
CA ALA A 150 -7.31 -26.63 24.03
C ALA A 150 -6.80 -28.00 24.43
N GLY A 151 -5.89 -28.07 25.40
CA GLY A 151 -5.38 -29.33 25.89
C GLY A 151 -4.13 -29.18 26.74
N GLY A 152 -3.43 -30.30 26.94
CA GLY A 152 -2.05 -30.26 27.47
C GLY A 152 -1.08 -29.64 26.45
N PRO A 153 0.09 -29.11 26.86
CA PRO A 153 1.02 -28.47 25.94
C PRO A 153 1.44 -29.38 24.76
N SER A 154 1.64 -30.67 25.02
CA SER A 154 1.98 -31.66 23.98
C SER A 154 0.84 -31.99 23.04
N GLU A 155 -0.40 -31.88 23.52
CA GLU A 155 -1.60 -32.09 22.71
C GLU A 155 -1.82 -30.90 21.79
N VAL A 156 -1.78 -29.68 22.34
CA VAL A 156 -1.88 -28.44 21.55
C VAL A 156 -0.76 -28.34 20.51
N HIS A 157 0.47 -28.72 20.87
CA HIS A 157 1.58 -28.77 19.92
C HIS A 157 1.29 -29.69 18.74
N ARG A 158 0.78 -30.90 19.00
CA ARG A 158 0.41 -31.87 17.96
C ARG A 158 -0.77 -31.40 17.12
N MET A 159 -1.81 -30.85 17.76
CA MET A 159 -3.00 -30.34 17.07
C MET A 159 -2.62 -29.21 16.11
N LEU A 160 -1.85 -28.21 16.58
CA LEU A 160 -1.38 -27.12 15.74
C LEU A 160 -0.48 -27.63 14.61
N MET A 161 0.45 -28.55 14.91
CA MET A 161 1.32 -29.14 13.89
C MET A 161 0.51 -29.82 12.79
N ASN A 162 -0.50 -30.63 13.15
CA ASN A 162 -1.35 -31.33 12.20
C ASN A 162 -2.22 -30.37 11.39
N SER A 163 -2.82 -29.36 12.03
CA SER A 163 -3.62 -28.34 11.35
C SER A 163 -2.78 -27.52 10.36
N ILE A 164 -1.57 -27.11 10.76
CA ILE A 164 -0.66 -26.33 9.90
C ILE A 164 -0.18 -27.17 8.72
N LEU A 165 0.21 -28.43 8.95
CA LEU A 165 0.58 -29.32 7.85
C LEU A 165 -0.61 -29.58 6.91
N GLY A 166 -1.82 -29.69 7.44
CA GLY A 166 -3.05 -29.87 6.65
C GLY A 166 -3.39 -28.65 5.79
N SER A 167 -3.23 -27.43 6.31
CA SER A 167 -3.59 -26.19 5.59
C SER A 167 -2.46 -25.64 4.71
N MET A 168 -1.21 -25.66 5.19
CA MET A 168 -0.06 -25.01 4.55
C MET A 168 0.93 -25.98 3.91
N ARG A 169 0.73 -27.29 4.04
CA ARG A 169 1.60 -28.39 3.53
C ARG A 169 3.04 -28.40 4.07
N ARG A 170 3.46 -27.40 4.85
CA ARG A 170 4.77 -27.32 5.51
C ARG A 170 4.66 -26.60 6.84
N LEU A 171 5.56 -26.93 7.77
CA LEU A 171 5.72 -26.20 9.02
C LEU A 171 6.56 -24.94 8.82
N PRO A 172 6.36 -23.89 9.64
CA PRO A 172 7.25 -22.73 9.73
C PRO A 172 8.71 -23.16 9.87
N ARG A 173 9.63 -22.44 9.23
CA ARG A 173 11.09 -22.70 9.32
C ARG A 173 11.59 -22.67 10.76
N ASN A 174 10.96 -21.86 11.60
CA ASN A 174 11.27 -21.68 13.01
C ASN A 174 10.35 -22.49 13.95
N TRP A 175 9.70 -23.56 13.45
CA TRP A 175 8.76 -24.37 14.24
C TRP A 175 9.43 -24.96 15.50
N PRO A 176 8.81 -24.82 16.68
CA PRO A 176 9.35 -25.37 17.92
C PRO A 176 9.34 -26.90 17.94
N GLN A 177 10.51 -27.48 18.21
CA GLN A 177 10.73 -28.94 18.26
C GLN A 177 9.95 -29.66 19.36
N ASN A 178 9.54 -28.95 20.42
CA ASN A 178 8.82 -29.54 21.54
C ASN A 178 7.77 -28.57 22.10
N ALA A 179 6.83 -29.14 22.87
CA ALA A 179 5.70 -28.43 23.47
C ALA A 179 6.10 -27.29 24.43
N SER A 180 7.21 -27.46 25.14
CA SER A 180 7.73 -26.43 26.06
C SER A 180 8.23 -25.20 25.28
N SER A 181 9.01 -25.43 24.23
CA SER A 181 9.48 -24.39 23.32
C SER A 181 8.33 -23.68 22.60
N LEU A 182 7.27 -24.41 22.23
CA LEU A 182 6.05 -23.80 21.68
C LEU A 182 5.39 -22.88 22.70
N THR A 183 5.16 -23.37 23.93
CA THR A 183 4.52 -22.59 24.98
C THR A 183 5.30 -21.31 25.28
N ASN A 184 6.63 -21.41 25.38
CA ASN A 184 7.50 -20.25 25.59
C ASN A 184 7.44 -19.25 24.42
N ARG A 185 7.40 -19.73 23.18
CA ARG A 185 7.25 -18.86 22.01
C ARG A 185 5.89 -18.18 21.98
N LEU A 186 4.80 -18.93 22.17
CA LEU A 186 3.44 -18.38 22.21
C LEU A 186 3.29 -17.31 23.30
N ASN A 187 3.88 -17.50 24.47
CA ASN A 187 3.88 -16.48 25.52
C ASN A 187 4.68 -15.22 25.12
N ARG A 188 5.74 -15.33 24.31
CA ARG A 188 6.52 -14.18 23.81
C ARG A 188 5.79 -13.40 22.72
N ILE A 189 5.04 -14.09 21.87
CA ILE A 189 4.26 -13.47 20.79
C ILE A 189 2.79 -13.26 21.18
N LYS A 190 2.47 -13.33 22.48
CA LYS A 190 1.10 -13.27 22.98
C LYS A 190 0.39 -11.99 22.57
N ASP A 191 1.02 -10.84 22.79
CA ASP A 191 0.44 -9.53 22.45
C ASP A 191 0.22 -9.40 20.94
N SER A 192 1.14 -9.93 20.13
CA SER A 192 0.98 -9.98 18.67
C SER A 192 -0.18 -10.89 18.25
N LEU A 193 -0.32 -12.07 18.87
CA LEU A 193 -1.45 -12.98 18.63
C LEU A 193 -2.79 -12.31 18.96
N GLU A 194 -2.87 -11.59 20.08
CA GLU A 194 -4.07 -10.88 20.51
C GLU A 194 -4.47 -9.78 19.53
N LYS A 195 -3.51 -8.98 19.03
CA LYS A 195 -3.73 -8.00 17.96
C LYS A 195 -4.27 -8.63 16.68
N HIS A 196 -3.94 -9.90 16.42
CA HIS A 196 -4.45 -10.65 15.28
C HIS A 196 -5.72 -11.47 15.58
N GLY A 197 -6.36 -11.25 16.73
CA GLY A 197 -7.62 -11.87 17.12
C GLY A 197 -7.46 -13.30 17.64
N VAL A 198 -6.31 -13.64 18.22
CA VAL A 198 -6.04 -14.92 18.86
C VAL A 198 -5.63 -14.72 20.31
N GLU A 199 -6.40 -15.26 21.24
CA GLU A 199 -6.09 -15.23 22.66
C GLU A 199 -5.31 -16.47 23.07
N VAL A 200 -4.23 -16.28 23.82
CA VAL A 200 -3.46 -17.36 24.45
C VAL A 200 -3.69 -17.36 25.95
N ILE A 201 -4.36 -18.40 26.44
CA ILE A 201 -4.62 -18.61 27.86
C ILE A 201 -3.68 -19.73 28.33
N SER A 202 -2.74 -19.36 29.20
CA SER A 202 -1.86 -20.29 29.88
C SER A 202 -2.08 -20.18 31.39
N GLY A 203 -2.60 -21.24 32.02
CA GLY A 203 -2.95 -21.18 33.44
C GLY A 203 -3.91 -22.27 33.89
N GLY A 204 -3.93 -22.52 35.20
CA GLY A 204 -4.76 -23.54 35.85
C GLY A 204 -3.96 -24.53 36.73
N PRO A 205 -4.66 -25.33 37.56
CA PRO A 205 -4.02 -26.33 38.39
C PRO A 205 -3.22 -27.32 37.54
N ARG A 206 -2.03 -27.68 38.01
CA ARG A 206 -1.12 -28.59 37.32
C ARG A 206 -1.73 -29.99 37.31
N GLY A 207 -2.22 -30.44 36.15
CA GLY A 207 -2.67 -31.82 35.97
C GLY A 207 -1.49 -32.76 35.63
N THR A 208 -1.81 -34.03 35.42
CA THR A 208 -0.85 -35.10 35.06
C THR A 208 -0.06 -34.77 33.77
N HIS A 209 -0.64 -34.00 32.86
CA HIS A 209 -0.04 -33.59 31.58
C HIS A 209 0.45 -32.14 31.54
N GLY A 210 0.64 -31.50 32.70
CA GLY A 210 1.10 -30.12 32.80
C GLY A 210 -0.06 -29.11 32.94
N ARG A 211 0.26 -27.82 32.77
CA ARG A 211 -0.73 -26.74 32.77
C ARG A 211 -1.48 -26.73 31.44
N LYS A 212 -2.80 -26.52 31.50
CA LYS A 212 -3.60 -26.40 30.28
C LYS A 212 -3.15 -25.19 29.46
N LEU A 213 -3.10 -25.38 28.15
CA LEU A 213 -2.86 -24.34 27.15
C LEU A 213 -4.09 -24.26 26.26
N THR A 214 -4.58 -23.04 26.03
CA THR A 214 -5.72 -22.78 25.17
C THR A 214 -5.39 -21.63 24.23
N LEU A 215 -5.60 -21.85 22.93
CA LEU A 215 -5.62 -20.81 21.91
C LEU A 215 -7.04 -20.73 21.36
N ARG A 216 -7.63 -19.55 21.35
CA ARG A 216 -8.97 -19.36 20.78
C ARG A 216 -9.05 -18.07 19.97
N LYS A 217 -9.92 -18.06 18.98
CA LYS A 217 -10.29 -16.83 18.28
C LYS A 217 -10.96 -15.87 19.28
N ILE A 218 -10.53 -14.62 19.29
CA ILE A 218 -11.24 -13.54 19.95
C ILE A 218 -12.42 -13.20 19.04
N GLU A 219 -13.63 -13.55 19.46
CA GLU A 219 -14.81 -12.93 18.88
C GLU A 219 -14.78 -11.48 19.32
N ALA A 220 -14.71 -10.56 18.35
CA ALA A 220 -14.83 -9.15 18.65
C ALA A 220 -16.16 -8.97 19.36
N VAL A 221 -16.12 -8.70 20.66
CA VAL A 221 -17.25 -8.09 21.35
C VAL A 221 -17.46 -6.77 20.61
N GLU A 222 -18.60 -6.61 19.97
CA GLU A 222 -19.06 -5.30 19.50
C GLU A 222 -19.03 -4.36 20.70
N VAL A 223 -17.94 -3.61 20.85
CA VAL A 223 -17.97 -2.40 21.63
C VAL A 223 -18.84 -1.46 20.80
N VAL A 224 -20.13 -1.41 21.17
CA VAL A 224 -21.06 -0.39 20.72
C VAL A 224 -20.48 0.96 21.16
N ALA A 225 -19.66 1.56 20.30
CA ALA A 225 -19.43 2.99 20.34
C ALA A 225 -20.75 3.66 19.90
N PRO A 226 -21.17 4.76 20.55
CA PRO A 226 -22.43 5.40 20.24
C PRO A 226 -22.40 5.87 18.78
N MET A 227 -23.31 5.31 17.98
CA MET A 227 -23.66 5.86 16.68
C MET A 227 -24.16 7.29 16.89
N LEU A 228 -23.35 8.28 16.54
CA LEU A 228 -23.88 9.55 16.05
C LEU A 228 -24.08 9.37 14.55
N SER A 229 -25.32 9.09 14.16
CA SER A 229 -25.78 9.34 12.80
C SER A 229 -25.89 10.85 12.62
N PRO A 230 -25.20 11.49 11.66
CA PRO A 230 -25.75 12.69 11.04
C PRO A 230 -26.73 12.24 9.96
N GLU A 231 -27.99 12.64 10.10
CA GLU A 231 -28.93 12.65 8.99
C GLU A 231 -28.33 13.45 7.81
N PRO A 232 -28.60 13.05 6.55
CA PRO A 232 -28.10 13.80 5.40
C PRO A 232 -28.88 15.11 5.26
N MET A 233 -28.25 16.23 5.62
CA MET A 233 -28.66 17.53 5.12
C MET A 233 -27.99 17.79 3.77
N VAL A 234 -28.86 17.84 2.77
CA VAL A 234 -28.73 18.30 1.39
C VAL A 234 -27.72 19.45 1.23
N GLU A 235 -26.72 19.24 0.37
CA GLU A 235 -26.09 20.33 -0.42
C GLU A 235 -25.70 19.77 -1.80
N GLU A 236 -26.74 19.60 -2.61
CA GLU A 236 -26.73 19.48 -4.06
C GLU A 236 -26.35 20.86 -4.64
N ALA A 237 -25.07 21.12 -4.90
CA ALA A 237 -24.60 22.14 -5.84
C ALA A 237 -23.07 22.20 -5.86
N LEU A 238 -22.38 21.29 -6.55
CA LEU A 238 -21.09 21.62 -7.19
C LEU A 238 -20.57 20.57 -8.20
N ILE A 239 -21.44 19.69 -8.71
CA ILE A 239 -21.11 18.78 -9.82
C ILE A 239 -22.25 18.87 -10.84
N ALA A 240 -22.32 19.97 -11.57
CA ALA A 240 -23.31 20.14 -12.65
C ALA A 240 -22.72 20.72 -13.96
N ASP A 241 -21.41 20.96 -14.05
CA ASP A 241 -20.81 21.68 -15.19
C ASP A 241 -19.81 20.86 -16.04
N LEU A 242 -19.82 19.52 -15.97
CA LEU A 242 -18.90 18.71 -16.80
C LEU A 242 -19.53 17.59 -17.63
N GLU A 243 -20.86 17.57 -17.80
CA GLU A 243 -21.52 16.59 -18.68
C GLU A 243 -22.47 17.25 -19.68
N GLN A 244 -21.92 17.98 -20.65
CA GLN A 244 -22.58 18.19 -21.96
C GLN A 244 -21.53 18.28 -23.07
N GLU A 245 -20.99 17.14 -23.50
CA GLU A 245 -20.61 16.97 -24.91
C GLU A 245 -21.46 15.85 -25.50
N GLU A 246 -22.35 16.29 -26.38
CA GLU A 246 -23.35 15.53 -27.11
C GLU A 246 -22.65 14.68 -28.18
N LEU A 247 -22.52 13.38 -27.94
CA LEU A 247 -21.99 12.44 -28.93
C LEU A 247 -23.13 12.01 -29.87
N VAL A 248 -23.18 12.68 -31.02
CA VAL A 248 -24.05 12.34 -32.16
C VAL A 248 -23.69 10.93 -32.64
N VAL A 249 -24.60 9.98 -32.44
CA VAL A 249 -24.50 8.63 -33.01
C VAL A 249 -25.10 8.69 -34.40
N GLU A 250 -24.26 8.77 -35.43
CA GLU A 250 -24.69 8.48 -36.80
C GLU A 250 -24.73 6.96 -37.01
N ASP A 251 -25.94 6.52 -37.36
CA ASP A 251 -26.35 5.18 -37.76
C ASP A 251 -25.77 4.84 -39.14
N LEU A 252 -24.92 3.81 -39.22
CA LEU A 252 -24.55 3.16 -40.49
C LEU A 252 -24.58 1.64 -40.32
N SER A 253 -25.78 1.09 -40.56
CA SER A 253 -25.98 -0.28 -41.01
C SER A 253 -25.33 -0.56 -42.37
N GLU A 254 -25.11 -1.85 -42.65
CA GLU A 254 -24.65 -2.46 -43.92
C GLU A 254 -23.12 -2.38 -44.15
N THR A 255 -22.39 -3.48 -43.94
CA THR A 255 -22.35 -4.55 -44.95
C THR A 255 -21.80 -5.83 -44.33
N ALA A 256 -22.57 -6.90 -44.45
CA ALA A 256 -22.16 -8.26 -44.16
C ALA A 256 -21.57 -8.88 -45.43
N GLU A 257 -20.42 -9.55 -45.32
CA GLU A 257 -19.98 -10.55 -46.29
C GLU A 257 -19.46 -11.82 -45.57
N PRO A 258 -19.58 -13.00 -46.23
CA PRO A 258 -20.08 -14.19 -45.57
C PRO A 258 -18.99 -15.16 -45.09
N MET A 259 -19.39 -15.94 -44.08
CA MET A 259 -18.68 -17.10 -43.54
C MET A 259 -18.51 -18.21 -44.58
N VAL A 260 -17.30 -18.76 -44.68
CA VAL A 260 -17.03 -20.05 -45.32
C VAL A 260 -16.82 -21.08 -44.21
N GLU A 261 -17.70 -22.08 -44.15
CA GLU A 261 -17.54 -23.29 -43.35
C GLU A 261 -16.62 -24.30 -44.05
N MET A 262 -15.80 -25.00 -43.25
CA MET A 262 -15.24 -26.36 -43.40
C MET A 262 -13.90 -26.42 -42.66
N GLU A 263 -13.49 -27.43 -41.90
CA GLU A 263 -14.04 -28.73 -41.52
C GLU A 263 -13.24 -29.16 -40.28
N SER A 264 -13.87 -29.92 -39.39
CA SER A 264 -13.22 -30.54 -38.24
C SER A 264 -12.24 -31.63 -38.69
N SER A 265 -10.96 -31.49 -38.37
CA SER A 265 -10.05 -32.64 -38.31
C SER A 265 -9.24 -32.63 -37.02
N SER A 266 -9.28 -33.78 -36.38
CA SER A 266 -8.63 -34.17 -35.13
C SER A 266 -7.11 -34.19 -35.26
N LEU A 267 -6.40 -33.63 -34.27
CA LEU A 267 -5.01 -33.96 -33.98
C LEU A 267 -4.75 -33.85 -32.48
N ASP A 268 -4.67 -35.00 -31.82
CA ASP A 268 -4.01 -35.17 -30.53
C ASP A 268 -2.56 -34.72 -30.68
N LEU A 269 -2.13 -33.72 -29.91
CA LEU A 269 -0.72 -33.37 -29.77
C LEU A 269 -0.31 -33.31 -28.30
N ASP A 270 0.67 -34.15 -28.03
CA ASP A 270 1.36 -34.46 -26.80
C ASP A 270 2.02 -33.21 -26.18
N LEU A 271 1.82 -33.00 -24.88
CA LEU A 271 2.33 -31.85 -24.11
C LEU A 271 3.70 -32.15 -23.46
N SER A 272 4.60 -32.79 -24.21
CA SER A 272 6.02 -32.85 -23.84
C SER A 272 6.82 -32.11 -24.89
N ASP A 273 7.57 -31.10 -24.41
CA ASP A 273 8.51 -30.24 -25.15
C ASP A 273 7.91 -28.94 -25.74
N VAL A 274 7.52 -28.02 -24.85
CA VAL A 274 7.48 -26.59 -25.15
C VAL A 274 8.68 -25.93 -24.47
N GLU A 275 9.75 -25.74 -25.24
CA GLU A 275 10.84 -24.83 -24.88
C GLU A 275 10.31 -23.39 -24.87
N TYR A 276 10.51 -22.71 -23.75
CA TYR A 276 10.17 -21.32 -23.50
C TYR A 276 11.20 -20.43 -24.22
N GLU A 277 10.89 -19.92 -25.42
CA GLU A 277 11.66 -18.79 -25.98
C GLU A 277 11.29 -17.50 -25.23
N GLY A 278 12.01 -17.26 -24.14
CA GLY A 278 11.98 -16.01 -23.40
C GLY A 278 12.84 -14.94 -24.07
N ILE A 279 12.22 -13.78 -24.28
CA ILE A 279 12.79 -12.42 -24.10
C ILE A 279 14.22 -12.24 -24.61
N ARG A 280 14.33 -11.75 -25.86
CA ARG A 280 15.59 -11.20 -26.37
C ARG A 280 15.98 -9.98 -25.54
N TYR A 281 17.05 -10.12 -24.76
CA TYR A 281 17.78 -9.01 -24.17
C TYR A 281 18.30 -8.12 -25.29
N LEU A 282 17.97 -6.83 -25.26
CA LEU A 282 18.65 -5.80 -26.04
C LEU A 282 20.13 -5.82 -25.64
N ASN A 283 20.99 -6.01 -26.64
CA ASN A 283 22.44 -6.04 -26.49
C ASN A 283 22.94 -4.59 -26.31
N PRO A 284 23.83 -4.28 -25.33
CA PRO A 284 24.36 -2.94 -25.15
C PRO A 284 25.58 -2.76 -26.04
N ALA A 285 25.36 -2.34 -27.28
CA ALA A 285 26.41 -1.88 -28.18
C ALA A 285 25.80 -0.91 -29.17
N ASP A 286 25.72 0.36 -28.77
CA ASP A 286 26.01 1.54 -29.60
C ASP A 286 25.76 2.79 -28.74
N GLU A 287 26.70 3.09 -27.83
CA GLU A 287 26.75 4.36 -27.08
C GLU A 287 26.84 5.59 -28.01
N ALA A 288 27.23 5.39 -29.28
CA ALA A 288 27.34 6.45 -30.26
C ALA A 288 25.98 6.98 -30.79
N GLU A 289 24.92 6.15 -30.85
CA GLU A 289 23.58 6.61 -31.28
C GLU A 289 22.87 7.41 -30.18
N LEU A 290 23.18 7.13 -28.90
CA LEU A 290 22.63 7.87 -27.76
C LEU A 290 23.26 9.27 -27.63
N ASP A 291 24.55 9.42 -27.95
CA ASP A 291 25.19 10.75 -27.96
C ASP A 291 24.70 11.63 -29.12
N GLU A 292 24.34 11.04 -30.27
CA GLU A 292 23.81 11.79 -31.42
C GLU A 292 22.37 12.29 -31.20
N LEU A 293 21.55 11.56 -30.42
CA LEU A 293 20.21 12.00 -29.98
C LEU A 293 20.22 13.03 -28.84
N MET A 294 21.36 13.20 -28.17
CA MET A 294 21.54 14.16 -27.07
C MET A 294 22.17 15.49 -27.51
N LEU A 295 22.49 15.63 -28.81
CA LEU A 295 23.13 16.81 -29.40
C LEU A 295 22.18 17.72 -30.21
N GLU A 296 20.88 17.44 -30.23
CA GLU A 296 19.92 18.48 -30.61
C GLU A 296 19.76 19.45 -29.44
N ASP A 297 20.52 20.56 -29.52
CA ASP A 297 20.36 21.75 -28.69
C ASP A 297 18.89 22.23 -28.74
N ILE A 298 18.07 21.70 -27.84
CA ILE A 298 16.84 22.37 -27.44
C ILE A 298 17.32 23.61 -26.67
N GLU A 299 17.27 24.77 -27.33
CA GLU A 299 17.37 26.08 -26.69
C GLU A 299 16.23 26.24 -25.65
N LEU A 300 16.38 25.60 -24.50
CA LEU A 300 15.59 25.78 -23.28
C LEU A 300 16.03 27.09 -22.62
N ASN A 301 15.88 28.21 -23.34
CA ASN A 301 16.21 29.51 -22.78
C ASN A 301 15.31 30.62 -23.34
N THR A 302 14.01 30.51 -23.06
CA THR A 302 13.07 31.65 -23.14
C THR A 302 12.05 31.66 -21.99
N ALA A 303 12.32 31.00 -20.87
CA ALA A 303 11.56 31.23 -19.66
C ALA A 303 12.10 32.49 -18.95
N PRO A 304 11.30 33.55 -18.73
CA PRO A 304 11.77 34.74 -18.03
C PRO A 304 12.24 34.38 -16.62
N ALA A 305 13.35 34.97 -16.19
CA ALA A 305 13.86 34.80 -14.85
C ALA A 305 12.86 35.40 -13.84
N TYR A 306 11.99 34.57 -13.26
CA TYR A 306 11.00 34.96 -12.23
C TYR A 306 11.60 35.68 -11.00
N ARG A 307 12.93 35.72 -10.87
CA ARG A 307 13.63 36.46 -9.81
C ARG A 307 13.70 37.96 -10.02
N GLU A 308 13.35 38.46 -11.20
CA GLU A 308 13.42 39.90 -11.52
C GLU A 308 12.06 40.53 -11.83
N MET A 309 10.97 39.75 -11.81
CA MET A 309 9.63 40.29 -12.01
C MET A 309 9.20 41.13 -10.82
N THR A 310 8.75 42.34 -11.11
CA THR A 310 8.07 43.19 -10.14
C THR A 310 6.67 42.62 -9.87
N GLN A 311 6.13 42.91 -8.68
CA GLN A 311 4.78 42.46 -8.31
C GLN A 311 3.72 42.86 -9.35
N ALA A 312 3.88 44.04 -9.97
CA ALA A 312 2.97 44.52 -11.01
C ALA A 312 3.01 43.66 -12.30
N GLU A 313 4.16 43.09 -12.65
CA GLU A 313 4.29 42.19 -13.80
C GLU A 313 3.74 40.80 -13.50
N SER A 314 3.89 40.35 -12.24
CA SER A 314 3.24 39.12 -11.77
C SER A 314 1.73 39.24 -11.80
N ASP A 315 1.18 40.36 -11.32
CA ASP A 315 -0.26 40.58 -11.26
C ASP A 315 -0.87 40.77 -12.66
N ALA A 316 -0.14 41.40 -13.59
CA ALA A 316 -0.56 41.54 -14.99
C ALA A 316 -0.59 40.20 -15.73
N ALA A 317 0.44 39.35 -15.54
CA ALA A 317 0.47 38.01 -16.13
C ALA A 317 -0.63 37.11 -15.56
N LEU A 318 -0.98 37.28 -14.28
CA LEU A 318 -2.06 36.55 -13.63
C LEU A 318 -3.45 37.02 -14.14
N SER A 319 -3.60 38.32 -14.41
CA SER A 319 -4.83 38.89 -14.99
C SER A 319 -5.06 38.44 -16.44
N ASP A 320 -4.01 38.36 -17.26
CA ASP A 320 -4.11 37.90 -18.66
C ASP A 320 -4.41 36.38 -18.74
N PHE A 321 -4.00 35.61 -17.73
CA PHE A 321 -4.22 34.16 -17.65
C PHE A 321 -5.62 33.78 -17.15
N LEU A 322 -6.25 34.63 -16.33
CA LEU A 322 -7.55 34.35 -15.72
C LEU A 322 -8.76 34.90 -16.52
N GLY A 323 -8.54 35.75 -17.51
CA GLY A 323 -9.59 36.34 -18.36
C GLY A 323 -10.26 37.56 -17.76
#